data_AF-A0A6P1VU14-F1
#
_entry.id   AF-A0A6P1VU14-F1
#
_cell.length_a   1.000
_cell.length_b   1.000
_cell.length_c   1.000
_cell.angle_alpha   90.00
_cell.angle_beta   90.00
_cell.angle_gamma   90.00
#
_symmetry.space_group_name_H-M   'P 1'
#
loop_
_entity.id
_entity.type
_entity.pdbx_description
1 polymer ?
#
loop_
_entity_poly.entity_id
_entity_poly.type
_entity_poly.pdbx_seq_one_letter_code
_entity_poly.pdbx_strand_id
1 'polypeptide(L)'
;MNRAAYRSWLRQTARRGLVWLLMLGLTPIIEAPTFKPAEKPYFWIISLLTSCLTILTYELYAHWLFPRYLYRGRLLWLTGLSIVVFALIYCLMYMSYPLIQQTARIPETILTKGIYPQLNYWFSIYKAGLVGWLHTPRTIAIVLGTPYFFASPFLFIQLIRYYLNQRQNSQQTELDNLRINNENKLLELELLKAQLNPHFLFNSLNSIYVRIIDVDEEAADLVLRLAELMRYNLYEADAQTVTLDQELEYIENYLQLEQTRHGERIEILFSSEGDFSGLTIAPLILLAFVENAFKYGIGGTQQGAYVWVEAHLDQSDTLVFTVQNTLITSGNRSAFDRQPSGVDLPNVRQRLALLYPESHRIETEQSEDSYSISLFIQLAPVQYS
;
A
#
# COMPACT_ATOMS: atom_id res chain seq x y z
N MET A 1 -0.95 35.49 5.37
CA MET A 1 -1.81 34.33 4.99
C MET A 1 -1.91 34.29 3.46
N ASN A 2 -1.54 33.19 2.82
CA ASN A 2 -1.43 33.09 1.35
C ASN A 2 -2.83 33.18 0.67
N ARG A 3 -2.96 33.75 -0.54
CA ARG A 3 -4.27 34.00 -1.21
C ARG A 3 -5.13 32.73 -1.35
N ALA A 4 -4.49 31.58 -1.58
CA ALA A 4 -5.16 30.28 -1.65
C ALA A 4 -5.70 29.81 -0.28
N ALA A 5 -4.94 30.01 0.79
CA ALA A 5 -5.35 29.71 2.16
C ALA A 5 -6.53 30.60 2.59
N TYR A 6 -6.52 31.88 2.21
CA TYR A 6 -7.64 32.80 2.47
C TYR A 6 -8.92 32.35 1.74
N ARG A 7 -8.84 31.99 0.45
CA ARG A 7 -10.01 31.50 -0.30
C ARG A 7 -10.56 30.18 0.25
N SER A 8 -9.69 29.26 0.69
CA SER A 8 -10.09 28.00 1.32
C SER A 8 -10.80 28.25 2.66
N TRP A 9 -10.21 29.09 3.50
CA TRP A 9 -10.81 29.52 4.77
C TRP A 9 -12.19 30.14 4.55
N LEU A 10 -12.30 31.05 3.58
CA LEU A 10 -13.55 31.77 3.27
C LEU A 10 -14.67 30.84 2.78
N ARG A 11 -14.33 29.82 1.98
CA ARG A 11 -15.29 28.77 1.56
C ARG A 11 -15.73 27.89 2.73
N GLN A 12 -14.81 27.53 3.62
CA GLN A 12 -15.14 26.72 4.79
C GLN A 12 -16.04 27.48 5.77
N THR A 13 -15.73 28.76 6.06
CA THR A 13 -16.58 29.60 6.89
C THR A 13 -17.94 29.86 6.25
N ALA A 14 -18.01 30.07 4.94
CA ALA A 14 -19.29 30.23 4.22
C ALA A 14 -20.16 28.96 4.31
N ARG A 15 -19.56 27.77 4.14
CA ARG A 15 -20.28 26.49 4.31
C ARG A 15 -20.78 26.31 5.74
N ARG A 16 -19.97 26.62 6.75
CA ARG A 16 -20.41 26.57 8.16
C ARG A 16 -21.56 27.53 8.44
N GLY A 17 -21.47 28.77 7.94
CA GLY A 17 -22.54 29.76 8.05
C GLY A 17 -23.85 29.28 7.43
N LEU A 18 -23.80 28.65 6.26
CA LEU A 18 -24.98 28.09 5.59
C LEU A 18 -25.62 26.95 6.38
N VAL A 19 -24.81 26.06 6.97
CA VAL A 19 -25.31 24.99 7.85
C VAL A 19 -25.98 25.55 9.10
N TRP A 20 -25.39 26.57 9.72
CA TRP A 20 -25.99 27.24 10.88
C TRP A 20 -27.31 27.92 10.53
N LEU A 21 -27.37 28.58 9.38
CA LEU A 21 -28.58 29.23 8.89
C LEU A 21 -29.69 28.20 8.64
N LEU A 22 -29.35 27.03 8.08
CA LEU A 22 -30.30 25.92 7.90
C LEU A 22 -30.75 25.30 9.23
N MET A 23 -29.87 25.06 10.19
CA MET A 23 -30.25 24.38 11.44
C MET A 23 -30.95 25.28 12.44
N LEU A 24 -30.48 26.52 12.59
CA LEU A 24 -31.00 27.45 13.58
C LEU A 24 -32.04 28.41 13.01
N GLY A 25 -32.15 28.55 11.68
CA GLY A 25 -33.19 29.34 11.02
C GLY A 25 -34.51 28.60 10.86
N LEU A 26 -34.50 27.27 10.69
CA LEU A 26 -35.70 26.47 10.41
C LEU A 26 -36.66 26.40 11.60
N THR A 27 -36.13 26.24 12.82
CA THR A 27 -36.91 26.18 14.05
C THR A 27 -37.71 27.48 14.30
N PRO A 28 -37.10 28.68 14.23
CA PRO A 28 -37.83 29.93 14.27
C PRO A 28 -38.87 30.08 13.16
N ILE A 29 -38.56 29.65 11.93
CA ILE A 29 -39.51 29.73 10.81
C ILE A 29 -40.74 28.85 11.04
N ILE A 30 -40.57 27.65 11.60
CA ILE A 30 -41.68 26.73 11.93
C ILE A 30 -42.52 27.26 13.09
N GLU A 31 -41.89 27.86 14.11
CA GLU A 31 -42.58 28.37 15.29
C GLU A 31 -43.24 29.74 15.04
N ALA A 32 -42.68 30.57 14.15
CA ALA A 32 -43.13 31.94 13.87
C ALA A 32 -44.64 32.12 13.58
N PRO A 33 -45.32 31.22 12.84
CA PRO A 33 -46.75 31.30 12.56
C PRO A 33 -47.64 31.12 13.79
N THR A 34 -47.14 30.46 14.85
CA THR A 34 -47.91 30.22 16.09
C THR A 34 -48.06 31.48 16.94
N PHE A 35 -47.31 32.55 16.64
CA PHE A 35 -47.31 33.79 17.40
C PHE A 35 -48.24 34.85 16.84
N LYS A 36 -48.83 35.64 17.74
CA LYS A 36 -49.61 36.82 17.35
C LYS A 36 -48.71 37.84 16.64
N PRO A 37 -49.23 38.65 15.70
CA PRO A 37 -48.43 39.65 14.98
C PRO A 37 -47.62 40.59 15.90
N ALA A 38 -48.18 40.96 17.05
CA ALA A 38 -47.52 41.83 18.03
C ALA A 38 -46.35 41.16 18.76
N GLU A 39 -46.23 39.84 18.74
CA GLU A 39 -45.24 39.05 19.50
C GLU A 39 -44.07 38.58 18.62
N LYS A 40 -44.28 38.50 17.29
CA LYS A 40 -43.29 38.03 16.31
C LYS A 40 -41.94 38.77 16.37
N PRO A 41 -41.87 40.11 16.50
CA PRO A 41 -40.58 40.80 16.55
C PRO A 41 -39.68 40.32 17.71
N TYR A 42 -40.28 40.05 18.87
CA TYR A 42 -39.55 39.61 20.07
C TYR A 42 -39.05 38.18 19.95
N PHE A 43 -39.89 37.33 19.39
CA PHE A 43 -39.53 35.96 19.07
C PHE A 43 -38.28 35.91 18.18
N TRP A 44 -38.27 36.68 17.09
CA TRP A 44 -37.13 36.74 16.17
C TRP A 44 -35.84 37.24 16.83
N ILE A 45 -35.92 38.28 17.67
CA ILE A 45 -34.74 38.81 18.39
C ILE A 45 -34.15 37.75 19.33
N ILE A 46 -35.00 37.07 20.09
CA ILE A 46 -34.56 36.06 21.06
C ILE A 46 -34.04 34.80 20.37
N SER A 47 -34.69 34.38 19.28
CA SER A 47 -34.20 33.29 18.41
C SER A 47 -32.85 33.63 17.77
N LEU A 48 -32.61 34.88 17.36
CA LEU A 48 -31.32 35.29 16.80
C LEU A 48 -30.22 35.28 17.86
N LEU A 49 -30.50 35.81 19.06
CA LEU A 49 -29.54 35.85 20.16
C LEU A 49 -29.17 34.44 20.65
N THR A 50 -30.16 33.57 20.83
CA THR A 50 -29.94 32.15 21.18
C THR A 50 -29.12 31.42 20.12
N SER A 51 -29.39 31.70 18.84
CA SER A 51 -28.63 31.12 17.73
C SER A 51 -27.18 31.57 17.74
N CYS A 52 -26.92 32.87 17.92
CA CYS A 52 -25.57 33.41 18.00
C CYS A 52 -24.76 32.82 19.17
N LEU A 53 -25.39 32.71 20.34
CA LEU A 53 -24.79 32.11 21.54
C LEU A 53 -24.44 30.63 21.31
N THR A 54 -25.32 29.88 20.64
CA THR A 54 -25.11 28.47 20.30
C THR A 54 -23.93 28.31 19.33
N ILE A 55 -23.86 29.13 18.28
CA ILE A 55 -22.76 29.12 17.31
C ILE A 55 -21.42 29.41 17.99
N LEU A 56 -21.38 30.45 18.83
CA LEU A 56 -20.17 30.88 19.53
C LEU A 56 -19.67 29.81 20.50
N THR A 57 -20.59 29.18 21.24
CA THR A 57 -20.25 28.08 22.14
C THR A 57 -19.69 26.90 21.35
N TYR A 58 -20.31 26.53 20.23
CA TYR A 58 -19.81 25.46 19.39
C TYR A 58 -18.39 25.70 18.86
N GLU A 59 -18.12 26.86 18.24
CA GLU A 59 -16.80 27.15 17.66
C GLU A 59 -15.71 27.20 18.75
N LEU A 60 -16.04 27.69 19.95
CA LEU A 60 -15.13 27.64 21.10
C LEU A 60 -14.80 26.19 21.49
N TYR A 61 -15.81 25.32 21.59
CA TYR A 61 -15.60 23.94 21.99
C TYR A 61 -14.87 23.11 20.92
N ALA A 62 -15.35 23.16 19.68
CA ALA A 62 -14.89 22.33 18.57
C ALA A 62 -13.48 22.68 18.09
N HIS A 63 -13.09 23.96 18.10
CA HIS A 63 -11.80 24.42 17.55
C HIS A 63 -10.78 24.77 18.62
N TRP A 64 -11.20 25.07 19.84
CA TRP A 64 -10.28 25.53 20.90
C TRP A 64 -10.20 24.58 22.09
N LEU A 65 -11.29 24.27 22.79
CA LEU A 65 -11.24 23.40 23.98
C LEU A 65 -10.85 21.96 23.61
N PHE A 66 -11.53 21.36 22.64
CA PHE A 66 -11.37 19.92 22.37
C PHE A 66 -10.00 19.54 21.84
N PRO A 67 -9.44 20.23 20.82
CA PRO A 67 -8.10 19.91 20.33
C PRO A 67 -7.00 20.06 21.38
N ARG A 68 -7.18 20.99 22.34
CA ARG A 68 -6.17 21.28 23.36
C ARG A 68 -6.28 20.37 24.59
N TYR A 69 -7.48 20.00 24.99
CA TYR A 69 -7.71 19.31 26.26
C TYR A 69 -8.31 17.90 26.08
N LEU A 70 -9.31 17.72 25.22
CA LEU A 70 -9.95 16.42 25.02
C LEU A 70 -9.03 15.42 24.30
N TYR A 71 -8.47 15.81 23.15
CA TYR A 71 -7.60 14.91 22.35
C TYR A 71 -6.24 14.62 22.99
N ARG A 72 -5.86 15.40 24.01
CA ARG A 72 -4.63 15.20 24.79
C ARG A 72 -4.87 14.51 26.13
N GLY A 73 -6.09 14.03 26.39
CA GLY A 73 -6.46 13.32 27.63
C GLY A 73 -6.52 14.17 28.89
N ARG A 74 -6.51 15.50 28.78
CA ARG A 74 -6.51 16.45 29.93
C ARG A 74 -7.93 16.81 30.36
N LEU A 75 -8.67 15.83 30.85
CA LEU A 75 -10.11 15.96 31.12
C LEU A 75 -10.46 16.95 32.25
N LEU A 76 -9.64 17.04 33.30
CA LEU A 76 -9.86 17.96 34.44
C LEU A 76 -9.83 19.44 34.04
N TRP A 77 -8.95 19.80 33.10
CA TRP A 77 -8.89 21.17 32.58
C TRP A 77 -10.07 21.49 31.67
N LEU A 78 -10.52 20.50 30.89
CA LEU A 78 -11.70 20.63 30.05
C LEU A 78 -12.96 20.89 30.89
N THR A 79 -13.14 20.14 31.97
CA THR A 79 -14.30 20.29 32.86
C THR A 79 -14.27 21.62 33.60
N GLY A 80 -13.13 22.00 34.17
CA GLY A 80 -12.97 23.29 34.86
C GLY A 80 -13.26 24.49 33.94
N LEU A 81 -12.70 24.51 32.74
CA LEU A 81 -12.90 25.61 31.80
C LEU A 81 -14.32 25.63 31.22
N SER A 82 -14.96 24.46 31.07
CA SER A 82 -16.37 24.35 30.70
C SER A 82 -17.30 25.00 31.73
N ILE A 83 -17.03 24.82 33.03
CA ILE A 83 -17.78 25.47 34.11
C ILE A 83 -17.65 26.99 34.04
N VAL A 84 -16.45 27.50 33.74
CA VAL A 84 -16.21 28.95 33.60
C VAL A 84 -16.97 29.52 32.40
N VAL A 85 -16.87 28.88 31.23
CA VAL A 85 -17.60 29.30 30.02
C VAL A 85 -19.10 29.29 30.27
N PHE A 86 -19.60 28.27 30.96
CA PHE A 86 -20.99 28.16 31.37
C PHE A 86 -21.44 29.31 32.28
N ALA A 87 -20.66 29.62 33.33
CA ALA A 87 -20.97 30.72 34.24
C ALA A 87 -21.01 32.08 33.51
N LEU A 88 -20.10 32.30 32.55
CA LEU A 88 -20.08 33.50 31.71
C LEU A 88 -21.32 33.59 30.83
N ILE A 89 -21.71 32.49 30.18
CA ILE A 89 -22.92 32.43 29.36
C ILE A 89 -24.16 32.73 30.21
N TYR A 90 -24.26 32.13 31.40
CA TYR A 90 -25.37 32.38 32.32
C TYR A 90 -25.47 33.86 32.73
N CYS A 91 -24.34 34.46 33.13
CA CYS A 91 -24.29 35.86 33.50
C CYS A 91 -24.69 36.77 32.34
N LEU A 92 -24.22 36.46 31.12
CA LEU A 92 -24.61 37.19 29.91
C LEU A 92 -26.11 37.11 29.67
N MET A 93 -26.70 35.91 29.78
CA MET A 93 -28.15 35.71 29.63
C MET A 93 -28.95 36.48 30.69
N TYR A 94 -28.54 36.39 31.96
CA TYR A 94 -29.15 37.10 33.08
C TYR A 94 -29.14 38.63 32.87
N MET A 95 -27.98 39.20 32.51
CA MET A 95 -27.82 40.64 32.29
C MET A 95 -28.56 41.12 31.03
N SER A 96 -28.64 40.28 30.00
CA SER A 96 -29.34 40.64 28.75
C SER A 96 -30.86 40.72 28.91
N TYR A 97 -31.45 39.95 29.84
CA TYR A 97 -32.90 39.87 30.00
C TYR A 97 -33.59 41.22 30.28
N PRO A 98 -33.20 42.03 31.30
CA PRO A 98 -33.86 43.30 31.57
C PRO A 98 -33.70 44.31 30.43
N LEU A 99 -32.56 44.29 29.73
CA LEU A 99 -32.36 45.13 28.53
C LEU A 99 -33.34 44.73 27.43
N ILE A 100 -33.50 43.43 27.18
CA ILE A 100 -34.47 42.92 26.20
C ILE A 100 -35.88 43.31 26.64
N GLN A 101 -36.26 43.10 27.90
CA GLN A 101 -37.60 43.44 28.42
C GLN A 101 -37.92 44.95 28.26
N GLN A 102 -36.96 45.83 28.57
CA GLN A 102 -37.14 47.29 28.48
C GLN A 102 -37.21 47.79 27.03
N THR A 103 -36.31 47.31 26.17
CA THR A 103 -36.28 47.71 24.74
C THR A 103 -37.48 47.17 23.98
N ALA A 104 -37.94 45.97 24.34
CA ALA A 104 -39.02 45.27 23.67
C ALA A 104 -40.42 45.54 24.28
N ARG A 105 -40.55 46.20 25.44
CA ARG A 105 -41.84 46.45 26.12
C ARG A 105 -42.73 45.20 26.24
N ILE A 106 -42.13 44.04 26.52
CA ILE A 106 -42.83 42.75 26.55
C ILE A 106 -43.73 42.69 27.81
N PRO A 107 -45.05 42.45 27.68
CA PRO A 107 -45.93 42.28 28.83
C PRO A 107 -45.55 41.05 29.67
N GLU A 108 -45.51 41.19 31.00
CA GLU A 108 -45.20 40.09 31.94
C GLU A 108 -46.17 38.90 31.82
N THR A 109 -47.39 39.14 31.34
CA THR A 109 -48.41 38.11 31.11
C THR A 109 -48.07 37.15 29.97
N ILE A 110 -47.21 37.55 29.03
CA ILE A 110 -46.72 36.70 27.94
C ILE A 110 -45.62 35.76 28.46
N LEU A 111 -44.82 36.24 29.41
CA LEU A 111 -43.67 35.55 30.00
C LEU A 111 -44.09 34.44 30.98
N THR A 112 -45.17 34.64 31.73
CA THR A 112 -45.66 33.70 32.75
C THR A 112 -46.49 32.54 32.20
N LYS A 113 -47.11 32.71 31.02
CA LYS A 113 -47.96 31.67 30.39
C LYS A 113 -47.17 30.47 29.85
N GLY A 114 -45.84 30.54 29.78
CA GLY A 114 -45.00 29.41 29.35
C GLY A 114 -45.19 28.98 27.89
N ILE A 115 -45.91 29.78 27.08
CA ILE A 115 -46.25 29.51 25.67
C ILE A 115 -44.99 29.49 24.79
N TYR A 116 -43.88 30.06 25.26
CA TYR A 116 -42.65 30.25 24.51
C TYR A 116 -41.48 29.57 25.25
N PRO A 117 -40.98 28.40 24.82
CA PRO A 117 -39.86 27.73 25.48
C PRO A 117 -38.65 28.65 25.62
N GLN A 118 -38.31 29.40 24.57
CA GLN A 118 -37.14 30.30 24.51
C GLN A 118 -37.25 31.52 25.45
N LEU A 119 -38.38 32.25 25.43
CA LEU A 119 -38.61 33.37 26.37
C LEU A 119 -38.75 32.88 27.82
N ASN A 120 -39.36 31.71 28.02
CA ASN A 120 -39.48 31.08 29.33
C ASN A 120 -38.11 30.67 29.89
N TYR A 121 -37.13 30.35 29.05
CA TYR A 121 -35.74 30.10 29.48
C TYR A 121 -35.07 31.35 30.05
N TRP A 122 -35.07 32.45 29.30
CA TRP A 122 -34.50 33.73 29.75
C TRP A 122 -35.19 34.27 31.00
N PHE A 123 -36.52 34.17 31.03
CA PHE A 123 -37.32 34.55 32.20
C PHE A 123 -37.01 33.67 33.43
N SER A 124 -36.87 32.36 33.25
CA SER A 124 -36.50 31.44 34.34
C SER A 124 -35.12 31.73 34.89
N ILE A 125 -34.16 32.09 34.03
CA ILE A 125 -32.81 32.48 34.44
C ILE A 125 -32.84 33.79 35.24
N TYR A 126 -33.57 34.80 34.74
CA TYR A 126 -33.72 36.06 35.45
C TYR A 126 -34.38 35.89 36.83
N LYS A 127 -35.45 35.09 36.91
CA LYS A 127 -36.16 34.81 38.16
C LYS A 127 -35.31 34.04 39.17
N ALA A 128 -34.39 33.19 38.71
CA ALA A 128 -33.49 32.43 39.56
C ALA A 128 -32.33 33.29 40.13
N GLY A 129 -32.14 34.52 39.62
CA GLY A 129 -31.11 35.44 40.08
C GLY A 129 -29.71 35.09 39.56
N LEU A 130 -28.72 35.96 39.85
CA LEU A 130 -27.35 35.85 39.31
C LEU A 130 -26.65 34.51 39.64
N VAL A 131 -26.97 33.91 40.79
CA VAL A 131 -26.44 32.62 41.26
C VAL A 131 -27.43 31.46 41.07
N GLY A 132 -28.53 31.68 40.34
CA GLY A 132 -29.56 30.68 40.06
C GLY A 132 -29.02 29.39 39.45
N TRP A 133 -27.95 29.50 38.66
CA TRP A 133 -27.25 28.37 38.06
C TRP A 133 -26.55 27.43 39.05
N LEU A 134 -26.45 27.77 40.34
CA LEU A 134 -25.87 26.88 41.36
C LEU A 134 -26.93 26.10 42.13
N HIS A 135 -28.16 26.61 42.23
CA HIS A 135 -29.15 26.10 43.19
C HIS A 135 -30.54 25.87 42.60
N THR A 136 -30.84 26.37 41.39
CA THR A 136 -32.14 26.18 40.75
C THR A 136 -32.04 25.08 39.67
N PRO A 137 -32.55 23.86 39.91
CA PRO A 137 -32.37 22.70 39.03
C PRO A 137 -32.83 22.94 37.60
N ARG A 138 -33.94 23.68 37.44
CA ARG A 138 -34.48 24.02 36.12
C ARG A 138 -33.50 24.86 35.30
N THR A 139 -32.88 25.89 35.90
CA THR A 139 -31.93 26.74 35.18
C THR A 139 -30.61 26.02 34.89
N ILE A 140 -30.18 25.13 35.80
CA ILE A 140 -29.03 24.25 35.56
C ILE A 140 -29.28 23.38 34.34
N ALA A 141 -30.43 22.70 34.28
CA ALA A 141 -30.79 21.82 33.17
C ALA A 141 -30.90 22.57 31.83
N ILE A 142 -31.45 23.78 31.84
CA ILE A 142 -31.59 24.60 30.62
C ILE A 142 -30.21 25.00 30.09
N VAL A 143 -29.38 25.60 30.95
CA VAL A 143 -28.13 26.21 30.52
C VAL A 143 -27.11 25.13 30.14
N LEU A 144 -27.16 23.95 30.78
CA LEU A 144 -26.29 22.81 30.44
C LEU A 144 -26.83 22.03 29.25
N GLY A 145 -28.15 21.80 29.22
CA GLY A 145 -28.79 20.92 28.24
C GLY A 145 -28.86 21.53 26.84
N THR A 146 -29.20 22.81 26.71
CA THR A 146 -29.44 23.42 25.40
C THR A 146 -28.18 23.49 24.53
N PRO A 147 -27.04 24.04 24.99
CA PRO A 147 -25.81 24.06 24.19
C PRO A 147 -25.28 22.66 23.90
N TYR A 148 -25.40 21.73 24.86
CA TYR A 148 -24.96 20.35 24.69
C TYR A 148 -25.81 19.61 23.65
N PHE A 149 -27.12 19.79 23.66
CA PHE A 149 -28.04 19.19 22.69
C PHE A 149 -27.67 19.60 21.26
N PHE A 150 -27.47 20.90 21.01
CA PHE A 150 -27.11 21.40 19.69
C PHE A 150 -25.65 21.08 19.28
N ALA A 151 -24.71 21.03 20.22
CA ALA A 151 -23.31 20.74 19.91
C ALA A 151 -23.01 19.24 19.74
N SER A 152 -23.71 18.36 20.46
CA SER A 152 -23.40 16.92 20.52
C SER A 152 -23.32 16.20 19.16
N PRO A 153 -24.21 16.39 18.16
CA PRO A 153 -24.10 15.68 16.88
C PRO A 153 -22.83 16.08 16.11
N PHE A 154 -22.41 17.34 16.21
CA PHE A 154 -21.20 17.82 15.54
C PHE A 154 -19.93 17.32 16.23
N LEU A 155 -19.94 17.25 17.55
CA LEU A 155 -18.84 16.68 18.32
C LEU A 155 -18.67 15.19 17.98
N PHE A 156 -19.78 14.48 17.81
CA PHE A 156 -19.79 13.09 17.37
C PHE A 156 -19.20 12.93 15.96
N ILE A 157 -19.62 13.76 15.00
CA ILE A 157 -19.04 13.77 13.64
C ILE A 157 -17.54 14.09 13.66
N GLN A 158 -17.11 15.06 14.47
CA GLN A 158 -15.70 15.44 14.57
C GLN A 158 -14.85 14.32 15.19
N LEU A 159 -15.39 13.60 16.19
CA LEU A 159 -14.74 12.43 16.80
C LEU A 159 -14.58 11.30 15.78
N ILE A 160 -15.62 11.01 14.99
CA ILE A 160 -15.56 10.02 13.90
C ILE A 160 -14.49 10.41 12.90
N ARG A 161 -14.47 11.68 12.43
CA ARG A 161 -13.45 12.16 11.49
C ARG A 161 -12.04 12.03 12.04
N TYR A 162 -11.83 12.38 13.31
CA TYR A 162 -10.55 12.22 13.97
C TYR A 162 -10.12 10.74 14.00
N TYR A 163 -11.01 9.84 14.40
CA TYR A 163 -10.73 8.40 14.44
C TYR A 163 -10.42 7.81 13.05
N LEU A 164 -11.18 8.21 12.02
CA LEU A 164 -10.95 7.78 10.64
C LEU A 164 -9.61 8.29 10.10
N ASN A 165 -9.28 9.56 10.32
CA ASN A 165 -7.98 10.12 9.92
C ASN A 165 -6.83 9.43 10.66
N GLN A 166 -6.99 9.15 11.95
CA GLN A 166 -5.97 8.44 12.72
C GLN A 166 -5.74 7.04 12.16
N ARG A 167 -6.81 6.31 11.84
CA ARG A 167 -6.74 4.98 11.23
C ARG A 167 -6.04 5.02 9.87
N GLN A 168 -6.38 6.01 9.04
CA GLN A 168 -5.76 6.19 7.72
C GLN A 168 -4.25 6.47 7.84
N ASN A 169 -3.84 7.35 8.75
CA ASN A 169 -2.43 7.65 9.00
C ASN A 169 -1.66 6.41 9.48
N SER A 170 -2.25 5.58 10.34
CA SER A 170 -1.64 4.33 10.79
C SER A 170 -1.45 3.33 9.64
N GLN A 171 -2.45 3.15 8.78
CA GLN A 171 -2.34 2.28 7.60
C GLN A 171 -1.24 2.76 6.63
N GLN A 172 -1.14 4.07 6.44
CA GLN A 172 -0.12 4.65 5.56
C GLN A 172 1.30 4.42 6.12
N THR A 173 1.46 4.59 7.43
CA THR A 173 2.73 4.29 8.12
C THR A 173 3.12 2.82 7.98
N GLU A 174 2.15 1.90 8.06
CA GLU A 174 2.40 0.46 7.89
C GLU A 174 2.84 0.11 6.46
N LEU A 175 2.22 0.70 5.44
CA LEU A 175 2.62 0.53 4.04
C LEU A 175 4.02 1.07 3.77
N ASP A 176 4.36 2.24 4.32
CA ASP A 176 5.69 2.81 4.18
C ASP A 176 6.75 1.93 4.86
N ASN A 177 6.45 1.38 6.04
CA ASN A 177 7.33 0.43 6.72
C ASN A 177 7.55 -0.86 5.91
N LEU A 178 6.50 -1.39 5.26
CA LEU A 178 6.62 -2.57 4.40
C LEU A 178 7.51 -2.29 3.18
N ARG A 179 7.40 -1.10 2.58
CA ARG A 179 8.25 -0.68 1.45
C ARG A 179 9.71 -0.61 1.87
N ILE A 180 10.01 0.10 2.96
CA ILE A 180 11.37 0.22 3.50
C ILE A 180 11.96 -1.16 3.82
N ASN A 181 11.17 -2.06 4.41
CA ASN A 181 11.64 -3.42 4.70
C ASN A 181 11.98 -4.20 3.43
N ASN A 182 11.22 -4.01 2.35
CA ASN A 182 11.50 -4.66 1.08
C ASN A 182 12.75 -4.09 0.40
N GLU A 183 12.90 -2.77 0.41
CA GLU A 183 14.11 -2.08 -0.06
C GLU A 183 15.36 -2.54 0.71
N ASN A 184 15.27 -2.67 2.04
CA ASN A 184 16.37 -3.20 2.86
C ASN A 184 16.75 -4.63 2.49
N LYS A 185 15.77 -5.50 2.20
CA LYS A 185 16.05 -6.88 1.75
C LYS A 185 16.74 -6.90 0.39
N LEU A 186 16.30 -6.04 -0.55
CA LEU A 186 16.95 -5.91 -1.85
C LEU A 186 18.39 -5.43 -1.69
N LEU A 187 18.63 -4.43 -0.83
CA LEU A 187 19.99 -3.96 -0.51
C LEU A 187 20.84 -5.03 0.17
N GLU A 188 20.27 -5.84 1.07
CA GLU A 188 20.98 -6.96 1.70
C GLU A 188 21.36 -8.02 0.66
N LEU A 189 20.46 -8.33 -0.28
CA LEU A 189 20.75 -9.22 -1.40
C LEU A 189 21.84 -8.66 -2.31
N GLU A 190 21.79 -7.36 -2.64
CA GLU A 190 22.84 -6.69 -3.41
C GLU A 190 24.19 -6.69 -2.68
N LEU A 191 24.20 -6.47 -1.36
CA LEU A 191 25.40 -6.55 -0.54
C LEU A 191 25.96 -7.97 -0.50
N LEU A 192 25.11 -8.99 -0.33
CA LEU A 192 25.51 -10.40 -0.38
C LEU A 192 26.10 -10.75 -1.75
N LYS A 193 25.50 -10.27 -2.85
CA LYS A 193 26.07 -10.39 -4.20
C LYS A 193 27.42 -9.68 -4.30
N ALA A 194 27.54 -8.46 -3.78
CA ALA A 194 28.78 -7.68 -3.83
C ALA A 194 29.93 -8.27 -2.98
N GLN A 195 29.63 -9.06 -1.94
CA GLN A 195 30.66 -9.79 -1.17
C GLN A 195 31.41 -10.82 -2.04
N LEU A 196 30.78 -11.33 -3.11
CA LEU A 196 31.49 -12.02 -4.18
C LEU A 196 32.22 -10.96 -5.00
N ASN A 197 33.38 -10.50 -4.55
CA ASN A 197 34.16 -9.49 -5.27
C ASN A 197 34.49 -10.02 -6.69
N PRO A 198 33.83 -9.52 -7.75
CA PRO A 198 33.98 -10.08 -9.10
C PRO A 198 35.43 -9.99 -9.54
N HIS A 199 36.08 -8.86 -9.24
CA HIS A 199 37.48 -8.63 -9.55
C HIS A 199 38.41 -9.61 -8.83
N PHE A 200 38.14 -9.95 -7.56
CA PHE A 200 38.92 -10.99 -6.87
C PHE A 200 38.75 -12.37 -7.53
N LEU A 201 37.52 -12.73 -7.91
CA LEU A 201 37.24 -14.00 -8.59
C LEU A 201 37.92 -14.08 -9.96
N PHE A 202 37.79 -13.05 -10.80
CA PHE A 202 38.48 -12.99 -12.10
C PHE A 202 39.99 -13.02 -11.95
N ASN A 203 40.55 -12.28 -10.98
CA ASN A 203 41.99 -12.31 -10.73
C ASN A 203 42.47 -13.68 -10.25
N SER A 204 41.65 -14.37 -9.45
CA SER A 204 41.95 -15.72 -8.97
C SER A 204 41.94 -16.72 -10.12
N LEU A 205 40.88 -16.72 -10.95
CA LEU A 205 40.76 -17.59 -12.12
C LEU A 205 41.85 -17.30 -13.15
N ASN A 206 42.14 -16.03 -13.44
CA ASN A 206 43.23 -15.66 -14.35
C ASN A 206 44.61 -16.09 -13.81
N SER A 207 44.84 -15.95 -12.51
CA SER A 207 46.09 -16.41 -11.87
C SER A 207 46.25 -17.93 -11.95
N ILE A 208 45.15 -18.68 -11.90
CA ILE A 208 45.14 -20.13 -12.10
C ILE A 208 45.40 -20.44 -13.58
N TYR A 209 44.65 -19.81 -14.49
CA TYR A 209 44.77 -19.97 -15.94
C TYR A 209 46.21 -19.81 -16.43
N VAL A 210 46.88 -18.70 -16.08
CA VAL A 210 48.28 -18.42 -16.48
C VAL A 210 49.26 -19.49 -15.95
N ARG A 211 48.94 -20.16 -14.84
CA ARG A 211 49.79 -21.23 -14.28
C ARG A 211 49.59 -22.58 -14.94
N ILE A 212 48.43 -22.83 -15.53
CA ILE A 212 48.07 -24.15 -16.06
C ILE A 212 48.09 -24.20 -17.59
N ILE A 213 47.99 -23.07 -18.29
CA ILE A 213 47.91 -23.02 -19.76
C ILE A 213 49.08 -23.74 -20.46
N ASP A 214 50.29 -23.64 -19.91
CA ASP A 214 51.49 -24.28 -20.48
C ASP A 214 51.68 -25.75 -20.02
N VAL A 215 50.85 -26.22 -19.09
CA VAL A 215 50.97 -27.55 -18.44
C VAL A 215 49.84 -28.49 -18.82
N ASP A 216 48.62 -27.96 -18.88
CA ASP A 216 47.38 -28.70 -19.10
C ASP A 216 46.37 -27.77 -19.79
N GLU A 217 46.35 -27.85 -21.12
CA GLU A 217 45.50 -27.03 -21.98
C GLU A 217 44.01 -27.29 -21.74
N GLU A 218 43.64 -28.55 -21.44
CA GLU A 218 42.27 -28.94 -21.14
C GLU A 218 41.80 -28.34 -19.81
N ALA A 219 42.63 -28.41 -18.77
CA ALA A 219 42.34 -27.74 -17.50
C ALA A 219 42.26 -26.21 -17.64
N ALA A 220 43.07 -25.62 -18.52
CA ALA A 220 43.03 -24.18 -18.80
C ALA A 220 41.73 -23.74 -19.47
N ASP A 221 41.24 -24.53 -20.45
CA ASP A 221 39.97 -24.29 -21.12
C ASP A 221 38.79 -24.35 -20.13
N LEU A 222 38.79 -25.32 -19.20
CA LEU A 222 37.76 -25.41 -18.14
C LEU A 222 37.73 -24.17 -17.24
N VAL A 223 38.89 -23.64 -16.86
CA VAL A 223 38.98 -22.43 -16.05
C VAL A 223 38.47 -21.21 -16.81
N LEU A 224 38.73 -21.13 -18.11
CA LEU A 224 38.25 -20.05 -18.97
C LEU A 224 36.72 -20.10 -19.12
N ARG A 225 36.14 -21.26 -19.40
CA ARG A 225 34.67 -21.45 -19.45
C ARG A 225 34.00 -21.13 -18.13
N LEU A 226 34.59 -21.57 -17.02
CA LEU A 226 34.07 -21.23 -15.69
C LEU A 226 34.10 -19.71 -15.44
N ALA A 227 35.15 -19.02 -15.89
CA ALA A 227 35.22 -17.56 -15.79
C ALA A 227 34.14 -16.86 -16.63
N GLU A 228 33.83 -17.38 -17.82
CA GLU A 228 32.75 -16.88 -18.67
C GLU A 228 31.36 -17.08 -18.05
N LEU A 229 31.09 -18.26 -17.49
CA LEU A 229 29.85 -18.52 -16.75
C LEU A 229 29.70 -17.57 -15.55
N MET A 230 30.79 -17.32 -14.80
CA MET A 230 30.77 -16.38 -13.68
C MET A 230 30.53 -14.93 -14.14
N ARG A 231 31.12 -14.52 -15.27
CA ARG A 231 30.89 -13.20 -15.88
C ARG A 231 29.43 -12.99 -16.22
N TYR A 232 28.81 -13.96 -16.90
CA TYR A 232 27.41 -13.88 -17.27
C TYR A 232 26.50 -13.80 -16.03
N ASN A 233 26.73 -14.63 -15.00
CA ASN A 233 25.96 -14.59 -13.76
C ASN A 233 26.09 -13.27 -12.98
N LEU A 234 27.27 -12.64 -13.02
CA LEU A 234 27.53 -11.42 -12.25
C LEU A 234 27.07 -10.14 -12.95
N TYR A 235 27.05 -10.12 -14.28
CA TYR A 235 26.76 -8.90 -15.04
C TYR A 235 25.48 -8.95 -15.87
N GLU A 236 25.14 -10.12 -16.42
CA GLU A 236 24.03 -10.25 -17.38
C GLU A 236 22.77 -10.84 -16.75
N ALA A 237 22.87 -11.61 -15.66
CA ALA A 237 21.71 -12.24 -15.01
C ALA A 237 20.68 -11.26 -14.43
N ASP A 238 21.11 -10.03 -14.10
CA ASP A 238 20.24 -8.96 -13.58
C ASP A 238 19.74 -8.01 -14.70
N ALA A 239 20.17 -8.21 -15.96
CA ALA A 239 19.68 -7.44 -17.10
C ALA A 239 18.21 -7.77 -17.40
N GLN A 240 17.47 -6.81 -17.96
CA GLN A 240 16.07 -7.05 -18.37
C GLN A 240 15.99 -8.06 -19.52
N THR A 241 16.92 -7.96 -20.47
CA THR A 241 17.11 -8.88 -21.59
C THR A 241 18.59 -8.96 -21.97
N VAL A 242 18.98 -10.07 -22.59
CA VAL A 242 20.27 -10.34 -23.23
C VAL A 242 20.04 -10.72 -24.68
N THR A 243 21.09 -10.74 -25.51
CA THR A 243 20.97 -11.30 -26.87
C THR A 243 20.77 -12.83 -26.79
N LEU A 244 20.02 -13.38 -27.75
CA LEU A 244 19.82 -14.84 -27.81
C LEU A 244 21.14 -15.58 -27.98
N ASP A 245 22.07 -15.04 -28.78
CA ASP A 245 23.42 -15.58 -28.96
C ASP A 245 24.15 -15.74 -27.62
N GLN A 246 24.11 -14.73 -26.75
CA GLN A 246 24.76 -14.79 -25.44
C GLN A 246 24.17 -15.86 -24.52
N GLU A 247 22.84 -16.05 -24.54
CA GLU A 247 22.19 -17.10 -23.74
C GLU A 247 22.54 -18.49 -24.28
N LEU A 248 22.61 -18.68 -25.60
CA LEU A 248 22.99 -19.97 -26.22
C LEU A 248 24.48 -20.30 -26.00
N GLU A 249 25.38 -19.31 -26.14
CA GLU A 249 26.81 -19.46 -25.83
C GLU A 249 27.02 -19.84 -24.36
N TYR A 250 26.23 -19.24 -23.45
CA TYR A 250 26.26 -19.60 -22.04
C TYR A 250 25.82 -21.06 -21.82
N ILE A 251 24.77 -21.53 -22.48
CA ILE A 251 24.30 -22.91 -22.40
C ILE A 251 25.36 -23.87 -22.95
N GLU A 252 25.97 -23.57 -24.09
CA GLU A 252 27.02 -24.39 -24.68
C GLU A 252 28.19 -24.55 -23.70
N ASN A 253 28.69 -23.44 -23.14
CA ASN A 253 29.75 -23.45 -22.14
C ASN A 253 29.38 -24.27 -20.89
N TYR A 254 28.13 -24.16 -20.43
CA TYR A 254 27.63 -24.95 -19.30
C TYR A 254 27.60 -26.46 -19.61
N LEU A 255 27.09 -26.84 -20.79
CA LEU A 255 27.01 -28.24 -21.23
C LEU A 255 28.39 -28.87 -21.38
N GLN A 256 29.37 -28.12 -21.90
CA GLN A 256 30.74 -28.61 -22.02
C GLN A 256 31.40 -28.86 -20.65
N LEU A 257 31.19 -27.97 -19.67
CA LEU A 257 31.66 -28.19 -18.30
C LEU A 257 31.00 -29.42 -17.66
N GLU A 258 29.71 -29.63 -17.90
CA GLU A 258 28.99 -30.82 -17.46
C GLU A 258 29.53 -32.10 -18.14
N GLN A 259 29.87 -32.04 -19.44
CA GLN A 259 30.47 -33.16 -20.17
C GLN A 259 31.81 -33.56 -19.55
N THR A 260 32.66 -32.61 -19.21
CA THR A 260 33.93 -32.88 -18.54
C THR A 260 33.72 -33.44 -17.13
N ARG A 261 32.76 -32.92 -16.38
CA ARG A 261 32.45 -33.40 -15.01
C ARG A 261 31.99 -34.86 -15.00
N HIS A 262 31.18 -35.25 -15.98
CA HIS A 262 30.60 -36.59 -16.03
C HIS A 262 31.42 -37.59 -16.84
N GLY A 263 32.29 -37.12 -17.73
CA GLY A 263 33.10 -37.93 -18.64
C GLY A 263 32.23 -38.78 -19.57
N GLU A 264 32.74 -39.92 -20.03
CA GLU A 264 32.05 -40.82 -20.96
C GLU A 264 30.80 -41.53 -20.37
N ARG A 265 30.44 -41.23 -19.12
CA ARG A 265 29.26 -41.84 -18.48
C ARG A 265 27.96 -41.30 -19.07
N ILE A 266 28.00 -40.09 -19.62
CA ILE A 266 26.84 -39.34 -20.09
C ILE A 266 27.15 -38.74 -21.45
N GLU A 267 26.22 -38.90 -22.38
CA GLU A 267 26.26 -38.26 -23.69
C GLU A 267 25.53 -36.90 -23.61
N ILE A 268 26.25 -35.82 -23.90
CA ILE A 268 25.68 -34.47 -23.94
C ILE A 268 25.82 -33.94 -25.35
N LEU A 269 24.70 -33.57 -25.97
CA LEU A 269 24.67 -33.00 -27.31
C LEU A 269 23.98 -31.64 -27.28
N PHE A 270 24.55 -30.68 -28.01
CA PHE A 270 23.97 -29.37 -28.26
C PHE A 270 23.93 -29.12 -29.76
N SER A 271 22.77 -28.72 -30.27
CA SER A 271 22.62 -28.20 -31.63
C SER A 271 21.87 -26.88 -31.61
N SER A 272 22.30 -25.97 -32.48
CA SER A 272 21.64 -24.69 -32.68
C SER A 272 21.55 -24.39 -34.17
N GLU A 273 20.34 -24.21 -34.68
CA GLU A 273 20.07 -23.93 -36.09
C GLU A 273 19.17 -22.68 -36.23
N GLY A 274 19.64 -21.69 -36.98
CA GLY A 274 18.90 -20.44 -37.21
C GLY A 274 19.81 -19.21 -37.26
N ASP A 275 19.24 -18.07 -37.67
CA ASP A 275 19.89 -16.77 -37.52
C ASP A 275 19.33 -16.08 -36.26
N PHE A 276 20.07 -16.17 -35.17
CA PHE A 276 19.69 -15.59 -33.88
C PHE A 276 20.02 -14.09 -33.77
N SER A 277 20.65 -13.52 -34.81
CA SER A 277 21.15 -12.15 -34.81
C SER A 277 20.03 -11.16 -34.56
N GLY A 278 20.23 -10.29 -33.56
CA GLY A 278 19.28 -9.21 -33.30
C GLY A 278 18.01 -9.64 -32.57
N LEU A 279 17.95 -10.84 -31.98
CA LEU A 279 16.89 -11.27 -31.07
C LEU A 279 17.34 -11.16 -29.61
N THR A 280 16.39 -10.91 -28.71
CA THR A 280 16.63 -10.82 -27.27
C THR A 280 15.77 -11.77 -26.47
N ILE A 281 16.33 -12.24 -25.35
CA ILE A 281 15.67 -13.14 -24.41
C ILE A 281 16.00 -12.71 -22.96
N ALA A 282 15.15 -13.11 -22.03
CA ALA A 282 15.37 -12.92 -20.60
C ALA A 282 16.48 -13.87 -20.13
N PRO A 283 17.47 -13.39 -19.38
CA PRO A 283 18.64 -14.17 -19.02
C PRO A 283 18.29 -15.39 -18.15
N LEU A 284 19.03 -16.48 -18.33
CA LEU A 284 18.95 -17.74 -17.58
C LEU A 284 17.59 -18.47 -17.70
N ILE A 285 16.74 -18.10 -18.67
CA ILE A 285 15.43 -18.74 -18.84
C ILE A 285 15.57 -20.11 -19.50
N LEU A 286 16.50 -20.25 -20.45
CA LEU A 286 16.76 -21.50 -21.15
C LEU A 286 17.58 -22.45 -20.27
N LEU A 287 18.52 -21.91 -19.50
CA LEU A 287 19.32 -22.67 -18.54
C LEU A 287 18.44 -23.48 -17.57
N ALA A 288 17.31 -22.94 -17.13
CA ALA A 288 16.40 -23.62 -16.21
C ALA A 288 15.86 -24.95 -16.77
N PHE A 289 15.72 -25.09 -18.09
CA PHE A 289 15.32 -26.34 -18.74
C PHE A 289 16.48 -27.33 -18.79
N VAL A 290 17.69 -26.82 -19.05
CA VAL A 290 18.92 -27.62 -19.05
C VAL A 290 19.22 -28.16 -17.65
N GLU A 291 19.28 -27.30 -16.62
CA GLU A 291 19.51 -27.72 -15.22
C GLU A 291 18.51 -28.78 -14.76
N ASN A 292 17.25 -28.62 -15.16
CA ASN A 292 16.19 -29.58 -14.89
C ASN A 292 16.50 -30.96 -15.52
N ALA A 293 16.94 -31.01 -16.78
CA ALA A 293 17.37 -32.25 -17.41
C ALA A 293 18.55 -32.93 -16.69
N PHE A 294 19.54 -32.17 -16.23
CA PHE A 294 20.64 -32.74 -15.43
C PHE A 294 20.15 -33.25 -14.07
N LYS A 295 19.27 -32.50 -13.39
CA LYS A 295 18.75 -32.83 -12.06
C LYS A 295 17.97 -34.16 -12.05
N TYR A 296 17.12 -34.39 -13.05
CA TYR A 296 16.26 -35.57 -13.10
C TYR A 296 16.77 -36.68 -14.03
N GLY A 297 17.61 -36.35 -15.02
CA GLY A 297 18.14 -37.30 -15.98
C GLY A 297 19.40 -38.03 -15.52
N ILE A 298 20.09 -37.50 -14.50
CA ILE A 298 21.41 -38.00 -14.07
C ILE A 298 21.40 -38.49 -12.61
N GLY A 299 20.27 -38.34 -11.91
CA GLY A 299 20.10 -38.66 -10.49
C GLY A 299 20.26 -40.16 -10.16
N GLY A 300 21.49 -40.61 -9.91
CA GLY A 300 21.77 -41.75 -9.06
C GLY A 300 22.41 -43.00 -9.67
N THR A 301 22.44 -43.24 -10.99
CA THR A 301 23.28 -44.34 -11.58
C THR A 301 23.30 -44.40 -13.12
N GLN A 302 24.29 -45.15 -13.62
CA GLN A 302 24.43 -45.88 -14.92
C GLN A 302 25.10 -45.16 -16.09
N GLN A 303 26.05 -45.88 -16.68
CA GLN A 303 26.77 -45.57 -17.91
C GLN A 303 25.76 -45.61 -19.07
N GLY A 304 25.71 -44.56 -19.89
CA GLY A 304 24.81 -44.47 -21.05
C GLY A 304 23.57 -43.58 -20.87
N ALA A 305 23.52 -42.73 -19.83
CA ALA A 305 22.52 -41.65 -19.77
C ALA A 305 22.83 -40.55 -20.79
N TYR A 306 21.84 -39.77 -21.20
CA TYR A 306 22.03 -38.67 -22.14
C TYR A 306 21.22 -37.41 -21.78
N VAL A 307 21.73 -36.26 -22.23
CA VAL A 307 21.04 -34.97 -22.24
C VAL A 307 21.27 -34.33 -23.62
N TRP A 308 20.21 -34.14 -24.38
CA TRP A 308 20.24 -33.52 -25.70
C TRP A 308 19.50 -32.19 -25.65
N VAL A 309 20.14 -31.15 -26.19
CA VAL A 309 19.63 -29.79 -26.22
C VAL A 309 19.63 -29.31 -27.67
N GLU A 310 18.48 -28.85 -28.14
CA GLU A 310 18.30 -28.36 -29.50
C GLU A 310 17.65 -26.98 -29.46
N ALA A 311 18.21 -26.03 -30.20
CA ALA A 311 17.66 -24.69 -30.39
C ALA A 311 17.42 -24.45 -31.88
N HIS A 312 16.16 -24.24 -32.27
CA HIS A 312 15.79 -23.95 -33.65
C HIS A 312 14.97 -22.66 -33.73
N LEU A 313 15.38 -21.73 -34.59
CA LEU A 313 14.58 -20.54 -34.88
C LEU A 313 13.74 -20.74 -36.15
N ASP A 314 12.43 -20.57 -36.05
CA ASP A 314 11.55 -20.63 -37.22
C ASP A 314 11.52 -19.31 -38.03
N GLN A 315 10.83 -19.32 -39.17
CA GLN A 315 10.71 -18.14 -40.05
C GLN A 315 9.89 -16.98 -39.45
N SER A 316 9.26 -17.19 -38.30
CA SER A 316 8.42 -16.21 -37.61
C SER A 316 9.10 -15.67 -36.35
N ASP A 317 10.41 -15.83 -36.19
CA ASP A 317 11.17 -15.47 -34.98
C ASP A 317 10.67 -16.20 -33.70
N THR A 318 10.07 -17.39 -33.87
CA THR A 318 9.75 -18.27 -32.74
C THR A 318 10.93 -19.20 -32.49
N LEU A 319 11.51 -19.08 -31.29
CA LEU A 319 12.50 -20.02 -30.81
C LEU A 319 11.79 -21.29 -30.31
N VAL A 320 12.20 -22.42 -30.87
CA VAL A 320 11.88 -23.76 -30.40
C VAL A 320 13.11 -24.29 -29.68
N PHE A 321 13.04 -24.36 -28.35
CA PHE A 321 14.12 -24.85 -27.50
C PHE A 321 13.70 -26.16 -26.84
N THR A 322 14.33 -27.26 -27.25
CA THR A 322 13.99 -28.62 -26.79
C THR A 322 15.12 -29.17 -25.94
N VAL A 323 14.76 -29.72 -24.78
CA VAL A 323 15.69 -30.45 -23.92
C VAL A 323 15.13 -31.83 -23.66
N GLN A 324 15.89 -32.85 -24.04
CA GLN A 324 15.55 -34.26 -23.85
C GLN A 324 16.58 -34.93 -22.96
N ASN A 325 16.13 -35.75 -22.00
CA ASN A 325 17.00 -36.50 -21.12
C ASN A 325 16.48 -37.92 -20.88
N THR A 326 17.40 -38.82 -20.50
CA THR A 326 17.03 -40.16 -20.02
C THR A 326 16.15 -40.05 -18.77
N LEU A 327 15.08 -40.83 -18.69
CA LEU A 327 14.24 -40.94 -17.50
C LEU A 327 14.72 -42.12 -16.66
N ILE A 328 15.11 -41.89 -15.42
CA ILE A 328 15.55 -42.97 -14.53
C ILE A 328 14.33 -43.75 -14.02
N THR A 329 14.03 -44.87 -14.68
CA THR A 329 13.02 -45.84 -14.29
C THR A 329 13.62 -46.87 -13.33
N SER A 330 13.08 -46.88 -12.10
CA SER A 330 13.04 -48.02 -11.14
C SER A 330 13.98 -48.00 -9.93
N GLY A 331 13.37 -48.17 -8.74
CA GLY A 331 13.90 -49.10 -7.73
C GLY A 331 14.21 -48.54 -6.33
N ASN A 332 14.74 -47.32 -6.21
CA ASN A 332 15.29 -46.87 -4.92
C ASN A 332 15.12 -45.37 -4.65
N ARG A 333 13.95 -44.82 -5.02
CA ARG A 333 13.57 -43.47 -4.58
C ARG A 333 13.31 -43.48 -3.08
N SER A 334 14.08 -42.71 -2.33
CA SER A 334 13.86 -42.51 -0.90
C SER A 334 12.45 -41.94 -0.68
N ALA A 335 11.86 -42.11 0.50
CA ALA A 335 10.50 -41.61 0.78
C ALA A 335 10.35 -40.07 0.61
N PHE A 336 11.47 -39.35 0.46
CA PHE A 336 11.53 -37.92 0.13
C PHE A 336 11.33 -37.61 -1.37
N ASP A 337 11.52 -38.59 -2.27
CA ASP A 337 11.46 -38.46 -3.74
C ASP A 337 10.09 -38.84 -4.34
N ARG A 338 9.05 -38.94 -3.52
CA ARG A 338 7.70 -39.38 -3.92
C ARG A 338 6.85 -38.25 -4.51
N GLN A 339 7.44 -37.33 -5.26
CA GLN A 339 6.64 -36.57 -6.22
C GLN A 339 6.65 -37.30 -7.57
N PRO A 340 5.49 -37.79 -8.04
CA PRO A 340 5.38 -38.27 -9.41
C PRO A 340 5.62 -37.06 -10.32
N SER A 341 6.57 -37.16 -11.26
CA SER A 341 6.72 -36.22 -12.38
C SER A 341 6.51 -34.74 -12.00
N GLY A 342 7.43 -34.16 -11.24
CA GLY A 342 7.27 -32.83 -10.64
C GLY A 342 8.51 -31.97 -10.83
N VAL A 343 8.96 -31.90 -12.08
CA VAL A 343 9.82 -30.87 -12.64
C VAL A 343 9.73 -29.52 -11.90
N ASP A 344 10.85 -28.83 -11.61
CA ASP A 344 10.91 -27.45 -11.06
C ASP A 344 10.35 -26.36 -12.03
N LEU A 345 9.54 -26.77 -13.01
CA LEU A 345 8.85 -25.92 -13.97
C LEU A 345 7.78 -25.01 -13.35
N PRO A 346 7.18 -25.20 -12.15
CA PRO A 346 6.23 -24.24 -11.62
C PRO A 346 6.82 -22.82 -11.56
N ASN A 347 8.07 -22.70 -11.11
CA ASN A 347 8.78 -21.43 -11.05
C ASN A 347 9.11 -20.89 -12.46
N VAL A 348 9.55 -21.76 -13.37
CA VAL A 348 9.87 -21.39 -14.76
C VAL A 348 8.61 -20.96 -15.52
N ARG A 349 7.50 -21.68 -15.40
CA ARG A 349 6.18 -21.36 -15.99
C ARG A 349 5.65 -20.04 -15.45
N GLN A 350 5.77 -19.80 -14.14
CA GLN A 350 5.38 -18.51 -13.57
C GLN A 350 6.24 -17.37 -14.10
N ARG A 351 7.56 -17.57 -14.19
CA ARG A 351 8.49 -16.57 -14.74
C ARG A 351 8.20 -16.29 -16.22
N LEU A 352 7.95 -17.33 -17.03
CA LEU A 352 7.56 -17.20 -18.44
C LEU A 352 6.21 -16.49 -18.61
N ALA A 353 5.21 -16.79 -17.77
CA ALA A 353 3.92 -16.11 -17.81
C ALA A 353 4.01 -14.61 -17.49
N LEU A 354 4.96 -14.21 -16.64
CA LEU A 354 5.20 -12.82 -16.31
C LEU A 354 6.00 -12.08 -17.41
N LEU A 355 7.00 -12.74 -17.99
CA LEU A 355 7.92 -12.11 -18.95
C LEU A 355 7.42 -12.18 -20.40
N TYR A 356 6.68 -13.22 -20.77
CA TYR A 356 6.20 -13.49 -22.12
C TYR A 356 4.70 -13.83 -22.14
N PRO A 357 3.82 -12.94 -21.67
CA PRO A 357 2.38 -13.21 -21.62
C PRO A 357 1.85 -13.54 -23.01
N GLU A 358 1.11 -14.65 -23.13
CA GLU A 358 0.52 -15.17 -24.39
C GLU A 358 1.52 -15.41 -25.54
N SER A 359 2.82 -15.30 -25.29
CA SER A 359 3.90 -15.36 -26.30
C SER A 359 4.83 -16.55 -26.08
N HIS A 360 4.41 -17.51 -25.26
CA HIS A 360 5.14 -18.74 -25.00
C HIS A 360 4.21 -19.94 -24.84
N ARG A 361 4.72 -21.13 -25.15
CA ARG A 361 4.07 -22.42 -24.91
C ARG A 361 5.14 -23.42 -24.47
N ILE A 362 4.78 -24.30 -23.53
CA ILE A 362 5.65 -25.40 -23.10
C ILE A 362 4.92 -26.70 -23.38
N GLU A 363 5.58 -27.58 -24.10
CA GLU A 363 5.15 -28.95 -24.34
C GLU A 363 6.09 -29.91 -23.63
N THR A 364 5.53 -31.03 -23.16
CA THR A 364 6.31 -32.05 -22.46
C THR A 364 5.88 -33.41 -22.97
N GLU A 365 6.85 -34.22 -23.34
CA GLU A 365 6.63 -35.59 -23.78
C GLU A 365 7.40 -36.53 -22.86
N GLN A 366 6.77 -37.63 -22.48
CA GLN A 366 7.39 -38.65 -21.64
C GLN A 366 7.20 -40.01 -22.28
N SER A 367 8.31 -40.72 -22.46
CA SER A 367 8.35 -42.12 -22.87
C SER A 367 8.77 -43.01 -21.70
N GLU A 368 8.95 -44.32 -21.94
CA GLU A 368 9.39 -45.25 -20.89
C GLU A 368 10.77 -44.89 -20.33
N ASP A 369 11.70 -44.48 -21.21
CA ASP A 369 13.11 -44.24 -20.87
C ASP A 369 13.58 -42.81 -21.15
N SER A 370 12.68 -41.91 -21.56
CA SER A 370 13.05 -40.52 -21.88
C SER A 370 11.98 -39.51 -21.45
N TYR A 371 12.45 -38.30 -21.22
CA TYR A 371 11.62 -37.13 -20.94
C TYR A 371 12.10 -35.97 -21.80
N SER A 372 11.18 -35.30 -22.48
CA SER A 372 11.46 -34.16 -23.35
C SER A 372 10.59 -32.97 -22.94
N ILE A 373 11.18 -31.78 -22.93
CA ILE A 373 10.49 -30.51 -22.77
C ILE A 373 10.84 -29.60 -23.94
N SER A 374 9.82 -29.07 -24.62
CA SER A 374 9.97 -28.09 -25.70
C SER A 374 9.34 -26.76 -25.29
N LEU A 375 10.14 -25.71 -25.28
CA LEU A 375 9.70 -24.32 -25.13
C LEU A 375 9.56 -23.70 -26.52
N PHE A 376 8.38 -23.15 -26.80
CA PHE A 376 8.10 -22.31 -27.95
C PHE A 376 7.94 -20.90 -27.44
N ILE A 377 8.72 -19.95 -27.96
CA ILE A 377 8.69 -18.57 -27.49
C ILE A 377 8.88 -17.60 -28.65
N GLN A 378 7.96 -16.65 -28.79
CA GLN A 378 8.06 -15.57 -29.76
C GLN A 378 9.03 -14.52 -29.21
N LEU A 379 10.14 -14.29 -29.92
CA LEU A 379 11.16 -13.36 -29.45
C LEU A 379 10.99 -11.96 -30.03
N ALA A 380 11.52 -10.98 -29.30
CA ALA A 380 11.50 -9.58 -29.70
C ALA A 380 12.86 -9.15 -30.26
N PRO A 381 12.89 -8.23 -31.25
CA PRO A 381 14.14 -7.71 -31.79
C PRO A 381 14.88 -6.85 -30.75
N VAL A 382 16.21 -6.79 -30.86
CA VAL A 382 17.09 -5.94 -30.05
C VAL A 382 16.64 -4.48 -30.17
N GLN A 383 16.26 -3.89 -29.04
CA GLN A 383 16.02 -2.45 -28.96
C GLN A 383 17.36 -1.74 -28.76
N TYR A 384 17.91 -1.14 -29.82
CA TYR A 384 19.02 -0.20 -29.67
C TYR A 384 18.50 1.08 -28.99
N SER A 385 18.79 1.24 -27.70
CA SER A 385 18.55 2.47 -26.93
C SER A 385 19.63 3.52 -27.15
#